data_AF-A0A3Q9BS26-F1
#
_entry.id   AF-A0A3Q9BS26-F1
#
_cell.length_a   1.000
_cell.length_b   1.000
_cell.length_c   1.000
_cell.angle_alpha   90.00
_cell.angle_beta   90.00
_cell.angle_gamma   90.00
#
_symmetry.space_group_name_H-M   'P 1'
#
loop_
_entity.id
_entity.type
_entity.pdbx_description
1 polymer ?
#
loop_
_entity_poly.entity_id
_entity_poly.type
_entity_poly.pdbx_seq_one_letter_code
_entity_poly.pdbx_strand_id
1 'polypeptide(L)'
;MKKIFIGIALLTLISGVAFAKGGGGHSSVSHVSSSPSSNGSHSVNGYVKKDGTYVAPSHATNPNRSKADNWSSKGNTNPHTGKDGTKDPEIGK
;
A
#
# COMPACT_ATOMS: atom_id res chain seq x y z
N MET A 1 27.86 27.22 17.19
CA MET A 1 28.51 26.36 16.17
C MET A 1 27.92 24.95 16.21
N LYS A 2 27.08 24.59 15.23
CA LYS A 2 27.06 23.28 14.56
C LYS A 2 26.09 23.40 13.38
N LYS A 3 26.62 23.45 12.16
CA LYS A 3 25.84 23.46 10.92
C LYS A 3 25.61 22.00 10.56
N ILE A 4 24.36 21.54 10.49
CA ILE A 4 24.05 20.20 9.99
C ILE A 4 23.69 20.39 8.52
N PHE A 5 24.66 20.07 7.66
CA PHE A 5 24.50 20.07 6.22
C PHE A 5 23.61 18.89 5.82
N ILE A 6 22.55 19.20 5.07
CA ILE A 6 21.65 18.25 4.43
C ILE A 6 22.43 17.59 3.28
N GLY A 7 22.73 16.30 3.42
CA GLY A 7 23.36 15.50 2.38
C GLY A 7 22.33 15.04 1.35
N ILE A 8 22.42 15.59 0.15
CA ILE A 8 21.75 15.09 -1.06
C ILE A 8 22.47 13.79 -1.47
N ALA A 9 21.76 12.67 -1.48
CA ALA A 9 22.29 11.40 -1.97
C ALA A 9 21.44 10.85 -3.12
N LEU A 10 22.00 11.09 -4.32
CA LEU A 10 21.99 10.30 -5.55
C LEU A 10 20.69 9.62 -6.02
N LEU A 11 20.23 10.17 -7.15
CA LEU A 11 19.41 9.53 -8.16
C LEU A 11 20.10 8.26 -8.70
N THR A 12 19.48 7.09 -8.56
CA THR A 12 19.82 5.90 -9.36
C THR A 12 18.63 5.53 -10.24
N LEU A 13 18.66 6.02 -11.47
CA LEU A 13 17.89 5.54 -12.61
C LEU A 13 18.46 4.20 -13.07
N ILE A 14 17.71 3.11 -12.91
CA ILE A 14 17.85 1.92 -13.74
C ILE A 14 16.46 1.48 -14.14
N SER A 15 16.11 1.78 -15.40
CA SER A 15 14.92 1.25 -16.08
C SER A 15 15.08 -0.25 -16.28
N GLY A 16 14.55 -1.04 -15.35
CA GLY A 16 14.24 -2.45 -15.59
C GLY A 16 12.91 -2.54 -16.33
N VAL A 17 12.91 -3.08 -17.55
CA VAL A 17 11.69 -3.47 -18.24
C VAL A 17 11.01 -4.60 -17.47
N ALA A 18 10.08 -4.26 -16.58
CA ALA A 18 9.25 -5.25 -15.90
C ALA A 18 8.06 -5.60 -16.80
N PHE A 19 8.16 -6.73 -17.52
CA PHE A 19 7.01 -7.35 -18.14
C PHE A 19 6.17 -8.01 -17.04
N ALA A 20 5.04 -7.41 -16.68
CA ALA A 20 4.07 -8.03 -15.80
C ALA A 20 3.16 -8.97 -16.60
N LYS A 21 3.30 -10.27 -16.36
CA LYS A 21 2.46 -11.33 -16.91
C LYS A 21 1.20 -11.49 -16.05
N GLY A 22 0.06 -11.12 -16.63
CA GLY A 22 -1.19 -11.87 -16.49
C GLY A 22 -2.14 -11.45 -15.36
N GLY A 23 -3.29 -10.92 -15.76
CA GLY A 23 -4.50 -10.87 -14.94
C GLY A 23 -5.70 -10.63 -15.86
N GLY A 24 -6.30 -11.71 -16.35
CA GLY A 24 -7.42 -11.66 -17.29
C GLY A 24 -8.62 -10.93 -16.70
N GLY A 25 -9.13 -9.93 -17.42
CA GLY A 25 -10.39 -9.27 -17.13
C GLY A 25 -11.32 -9.46 -18.32
N HIS A 26 -12.31 -10.32 -18.15
CA HIS A 26 -13.28 -10.64 -19.19
C HIS A 26 -14.10 -9.38 -19.51
N SER A 27 -14.03 -8.95 -20.76
CA SER A 27 -14.89 -7.90 -21.31
C SER A 27 -16.30 -8.46 -21.48
N SER A 28 -17.21 -8.04 -20.61
CA SER A 28 -18.64 -8.19 -20.83
C SER A 28 -19.42 -7.02 -20.23
N VAL A 29 -19.90 -6.16 -21.13
CA VAL A 29 -21.16 -5.42 -21.09
C VAL A 29 -21.48 -4.61 -19.82
N SER A 30 -21.44 -3.30 -20.03
CA SER A 30 -22.02 -2.21 -19.26
C SER A 30 -23.36 -2.50 -18.57
N HIS A 31 -23.39 -2.28 -17.26
CA HIS A 31 -24.53 -1.81 -16.51
C HIS A 31 -24.00 -0.77 -15.50
N VAL A 32 -24.46 0.48 -15.62
CA VAL A 32 -24.16 1.55 -14.67
C VAL A 32 -24.94 1.25 -13.40
N SER A 33 -24.35 0.41 -12.57
CA SER A 33 -24.67 0.29 -11.16
C SER A 33 -23.56 1.05 -10.44
N SER A 34 -23.89 2.15 -9.77
CA SER A 34 -22.99 2.80 -8.83
C SER A 34 -22.79 1.91 -7.60
N SER A 35 -22.22 0.73 -7.80
CA SER A 35 -21.65 -0.10 -6.75
C SER A 35 -20.40 0.64 -6.31
N PRO A 36 -20.23 0.96 -5.01
CA PRO A 36 -18.96 1.51 -4.54
C PRO A 36 -17.89 0.54 -5.01
N SER A 37 -16.97 1.00 -5.86
CA SER A 37 -15.86 0.16 -6.28
C SER A 37 -15.23 -0.31 -4.99
N SER A 38 -15.35 -1.61 -4.68
CA SER A 38 -14.58 -2.23 -3.61
C SER A 38 -13.14 -2.27 -4.10
N ASN A 39 -12.53 -1.09 -4.25
CA ASN A 39 -11.10 -0.93 -4.17
C ASN A 39 -10.76 -1.67 -2.88
N GLY A 40 -9.97 -2.73 -2.97
CA GLY A 40 -9.62 -3.61 -1.84
C GLY A 40 -8.82 -2.90 -0.73
N SER A 41 -8.84 -1.57 -0.73
CA SER A 41 -8.15 -0.66 0.16
C SER A 41 -8.99 0.59 0.42
N HIS A 42 -8.69 1.25 1.53
CA HIS A 42 -9.26 2.52 1.93
C HIS A 42 -8.13 3.47 2.36
N SER A 43 -8.41 4.77 2.23
CA SER A 43 -7.51 5.82 2.71
C SER A 43 -7.86 6.20 4.14
N VAL A 44 -6.83 6.42 4.95
CA VAL A 44 -6.91 6.88 6.33
C VAL A 44 -6.44 8.32 6.36
N ASN A 45 -7.28 9.24 6.86
CA ASN A 45 -6.90 10.64 7.01
C ASN A 45 -5.85 10.83 8.10
N GLY A 46 -4.97 11.82 7.90
CA GLY A 46 -4.04 12.25 8.94
C GLY A 46 -4.76 12.96 10.09
N TYR A 47 -4.19 12.87 11.29
CA TYR A 47 -4.76 13.48 12.51
C TYR A 47 -3.66 13.84 13.51
N VAL A 48 -4.00 14.69 14.48
CA VAL A 48 -3.12 15.07 15.59
C VAL A 48 -3.52 14.27 16.83
N LYS A 49 -2.56 13.60 17.47
CA LYS A 49 -2.77 12.87 18.73
C LYS A 49 -2.91 13.83 19.90
N LYS A 50 -3.45 13.34 21.02
CA LYS A 50 -3.63 14.15 22.25
C LYS A 50 -2.32 14.70 22.83
N ASP A 51 -1.18 14.07 22.51
CA ASP A 51 0.17 14.49 22.92
C ASP A 51 0.80 15.53 21.96
N GLY A 52 0.07 15.96 20.92
CA GLY A 52 0.55 16.91 19.92
C GLY A 52 1.24 16.29 18.71
N THR A 53 1.45 14.97 18.66
CA THR A 53 2.10 14.30 17.53
C THR A 53 1.19 14.26 16.30
N TYR A 54 1.68 14.75 15.15
CA TYR A 54 0.98 14.63 13.86
C TYR A 54 1.18 13.24 13.23
N VAL A 55 0.09 12.66 12.72
CA VAL A 55 0.06 11.41 11.95
C VAL A 55 -0.34 11.73 10.51
N ALA A 56 0.52 11.39 9.56
CA ALA A 56 0.24 11.58 8.14
C ALA A 56 -0.85 10.63 7.63
N PRO A 57 -1.61 11.00 6.58
CA PRO A 57 -2.56 10.11 5.94
C PRO A 57 -1.87 8.86 5.37
N SER A 58 -2.59 7.74 5.31
CA SER A 58 -2.06 6.45 4.84
C SER A 58 -3.12 5.64 4.08
N HIS A 59 -2.73 4.50 3.51
CA HIS A 59 -3.63 3.56 2.86
C HIS A 59 -3.51 2.19 3.52
N ALA A 60 -4.63 1.49 3.62
CA ALA A 60 -4.70 0.15 4.18
C ALA A 60 -5.64 -0.74 3.35
N THR A 61 -5.40 -2.04 3.36
CA THR A 61 -6.34 -3.03 2.82
C THR A 61 -7.66 -3.01 3.59
N ASN A 62 -8.76 -3.35 2.93
CA ASN A 62 -10.06 -3.35 3.58
C ASN A 62 -10.12 -4.38 4.71
N PRO A 63 -10.75 -4.05 5.85
CA PRO A 63 -10.88 -4.99 6.94
C PRO A 63 -11.74 -6.19 6.50
N ASN A 64 -11.19 -7.39 6.62
CA ASN A 64 -11.90 -8.64 6.37
C ASN A 64 -11.35 -9.77 7.27
N ARG A 65 -11.84 -11.00 7.08
CA ARG A 65 -11.43 -12.18 7.87
C ARG A 65 -10.12 -12.84 7.42
N SER A 66 -9.64 -12.48 6.24
CA SER A 66 -8.39 -12.99 5.67
C SER A 66 -7.23 -12.11 6.12
N LYS A 67 -6.12 -12.78 6.45
CA LYS A 67 -4.84 -12.11 6.70
C LYS A 67 -3.93 -12.19 5.49
N ALA A 68 -4.16 -13.15 4.60
CA ALA A 68 -3.28 -13.46 3.48
C ALA A 68 -3.26 -12.38 2.40
N ASP A 69 -4.27 -11.54 2.32
CA ASP A 69 -4.45 -10.45 1.35
C ASP A 69 -4.01 -9.08 1.87
N ASN A 70 -3.60 -8.99 3.13
CA ASN A 70 -3.01 -7.76 3.66
C ASN A 70 -1.66 -7.48 3.01
N TRP A 71 -1.38 -6.23 2.65
CA TRP A 71 -0.07 -5.86 2.08
C TRP A 71 1.10 -6.11 3.01
N SER A 72 0.87 -6.18 4.32
CA SER A 72 1.92 -6.52 5.29
C SER A 72 2.22 -8.02 5.36
N SER A 73 1.45 -8.86 4.67
CA SER A 73 1.60 -10.31 4.73
C SER A 73 2.72 -10.81 3.84
N LYS A 74 3.41 -11.86 4.28
CA LYS A 74 4.58 -12.44 3.62
C LYS A 74 4.25 -12.78 2.17
N GLY A 75 5.00 -12.20 1.24
CA GLY A 75 4.83 -12.42 -0.20
C GLY A 75 3.96 -11.38 -0.92
N ASN A 76 3.29 -10.49 -0.19
CA ASN A 76 2.60 -9.34 -0.78
C ASN A 76 3.49 -8.10 -0.75
N THR A 77 3.24 -7.16 -1.66
CA THR A 77 3.92 -5.86 -1.68
C THR A 77 2.88 -4.75 -1.58
N ASN A 78 3.15 -3.75 -0.75
CA ASN A 78 2.29 -2.58 -0.62
C ASN A 78 2.45 -1.66 -1.85
N PRO A 79 1.40 -1.44 -2.67
CA PRO A 79 1.52 -0.63 -3.88
C PRO A 79 1.78 0.86 -3.61
N HIS A 80 1.45 1.37 -2.41
CA HIS A 80 1.66 2.77 -2.04
C HIS A 80 3.06 3.06 -1.51
N THR A 81 3.78 2.05 -1.05
CA THR A 81 5.10 2.24 -0.43
C THR A 81 6.20 1.39 -1.07
N GLY A 82 5.85 0.41 -1.91
CA GLY A 82 6.78 -0.56 -2.49
C GLY A 82 7.38 -1.54 -1.48
N LYS A 83 6.91 -1.51 -0.22
CA LYS A 83 7.46 -2.35 0.85
C LYS A 83 6.86 -3.75 0.79
N ASP A 84 7.71 -4.75 0.92
CA ASP A 84 7.30 -6.14 1.03
C ASP A 84 6.73 -6.43 2.41
N GLY A 85 5.64 -7.18 2.40
CA GLY A 85 5.05 -7.78 3.57
C GLY A 85 5.90 -8.93 4.08
N THR A 86 5.98 -9.02 5.39
CA THR A 86 6.81 -10.01 6.10
C THR A 86 6.03 -10.75 7.19
N LYS A 87 4.78 -10.33 7.46
CA LYS A 87 3.95 -10.94 8.49
C LYS A 87 3.42 -12.28 8.01
N ASP A 88 3.62 -13.30 8.81
CA ASP A 88 3.01 -14.59 8.53
C ASP A 88 1.49 -14.51 8.75
N PRO A 89 0.65 -14.80 7.74
CA PRO A 89 -0.79 -14.73 7.87
C PRO A 89 -1.38 -15.86 8.75
N GLU A 90 -0.62 -16.95 9.00
CA GLU A 90 -1.05 -18.12 9.75
C GLU A 90 -0.69 -18.04 11.24
N ILE A 91 0.33 -17.26 11.61
CA ILE A 91 0.77 -17.07 13.00
C ILE A 91 -0.12 -16.06 13.73
N GLY A 92 -1.40 -16.41 13.87
CA GLY A 92 -2.37 -15.65 14.66
C GLY A 92 -3.59 -16.46 15.01
N LYS A 93 -3.38 -17.73 15.39
CA LYS A 93 -4.32 -18.57 16.14
C LYS A 93 -3.80 -18.75 17.55
#